data_AF-C4WV23-F1
#
_entry.id   AF-C4WV23-F1
#
_cell.length_a   1.000
_cell.length_b   1.000
_cell.length_c   1.000
_cell.angle_alpha   90.00
_cell.angle_beta   90.00
_cell.angle_gamma   90.00
#
_symmetry.space_group_name_H-M   'P 1'
#
loop_
_entity.id
_entity.type
_entity.pdbx_description
1 polymer ?
#
loop_
_entity_poly.entity_id
_entity_poly.type
_entity_poly.pdbx_seq_one_letter_code
_entity_poly.pdbx_strand_id
1 'polypeptide(L)'
;MDLFVLLSIFSASVIIGLFGFIFRYKFFQSEPEKVVQDDPVDRPRPGIRTQHRNTLRRNNRNVVEPRNENAENDDATADPSIVAAIDPKLGAKKRAKLEAKAEKKAKREADLQEREDRKKKQDAEESERKAKEDHEKRQEQERLALEKKIEEEKAKKEHLEYIQLKETFGIEEEGYEETLEDEGVTLLNLLNTLRKIK
;
A
#
# COMPACT_ATOMS: atom_id res chain seq x y z
N MET A 1 -6.96 45.65 7.36
CA MET A 1 -6.80 44.40 6.60
C MET A 1 -7.82 43.43 7.16
N ASP A 2 -8.76 42.96 6.34
CA ASP A 2 -9.80 42.05 6.81
C ASP A 2 -9.19 40.78 7.39
N LEU A 3 -9.78 40.28 8.48
CA LEU A 3 -9.30 39.08 9.17
C LEU A 3 -9.23 37.87 8.22
N PHE A 4 -10.17 37.77 7.29
CA PHE A 4 -10.19 36.74 6.25
C PHE A 4 -9.04 36.85 5.26
N VAL A 5 -8.59 38.07 4.94
CA VAL A 5 -7.44 38.31 4.06
C VAL A 5 -6.14 37.95 4.79
N LEU A 6 -6.05 38.25 6.09
CA LEU A 6 -4.89 37.84 6.89
C LEU A 6 -4.81 36.31 7.03
N LEU A 7 -5.95 35.65 7.27
CA LEU A 7 -6.01 34.20 7.44
C LEU A 7 -5.71 33.45 6.13
N SER A 8 -6.13 33.98 4.98
CA SER A 8 -5.86 33.38 3.67
C SER A 8 -4.39 33.51 3.25
N ILE A 9 -3.74 34.63 3.56
CA ILE A 9 -2.31 34.81 3.32
C ILE A 9 -1.50 33.89 4.24
N PHE A 10 -1.89 33.78 5.51
CA PHE A 10 -1.20 32.92 6.45
C PHE A 10 -1.31 31.44 6.04
N SER A 11 -2.51 30.97 5.67
CA SER A 11 -2.72 29.59 5.21
C SER A 11 -1.95 29.29 3.93
N ALA A 12 -1.93 30.21 2.95
CA ALA A 12 -1.15 30.08 1.74
C ALA A 12 0.36 29.97 2.01
N SER A 13 0.88 30.75 2.97
CA SER A 13 2.30 30.72 3.33
C SER A 13 2.72 29.37 3.95
N VAL A 14 1.85 28.77 4.77
CA VAL A 14 2.11 27.47 5.41
C VAL A 14 2.12 26.35 4.37
N ILE A 15 1.19 26.39 3.41
CA ILE A 15 1.11 25.40 2.32
C ILE A 15 2.36 25.48 1.43
N ILE A 16 2.76 26.69 1.03
CA ILE A 16 3.96 26.90 0.21
C ILE A 16 5.23 26.47 0.96
N GLY A 17 5.32 26.77 2.27
CA GLY A 17 6.42 26.33 3.12
C GLY A 17 6.52 24.80 3.24
N LEU A 18 5.39 24.12 3.45
CA LEU A 18 5.33 22.65 3.48
C LEU A 18 5.69 22.03 2.13
N PHE A 19 5.16 22.59 1.03
CA PHE A 19 5.44 22.09 -0.30
C PHE A 19 6.91 22.30 -0.68
N GLY A 20 7.49 23.47 -0.36
CA GLY A 20 8.91 23.75 -0.54
C GLY A 20 9.81 22.89 0.34
N PHE A 21 9.39 22.61 1.58
CA PHE A 21 10.11 21.71 2.48
C PHE A 21 10.12 20.27 1.96
N ILE A 22 8.96 19.74 1.53
CA ILE A 22 8.85 18.41 0.94
C ILE A 22 9.62 18.33 -0.38
N PHE A 23 9.52 19.37 -1.23
CA PHE A 23 10.25 19.43 -2.49
C PHE A 23 11.76 19.47 -2.25
N ARG A 24 12.25 20.30 -1.33
CA ARG A 24 13.67 20.32 -0.95
C ARG A 24 14.10 18.97 -0.37
N TYR A 25 13.30 18.38 0.51
CA TYR A 25 13.64 17.11 1.17
C TYR A 25 13.69 15.94 0.17
N LYS A 26 12.79 15.91 -0.82
CA LYS A 26 12.78 14.89 -1.88
C LYS A 26 13.81 15.14 -2.98
N PHE A 27 14.08 16.40 -3.32
CA PHE A 27 14.94 16.76 -4.46
C PHE A 27 16.43 16.87 -4.07
N PHE A 28 16.76 17.09 -2.79
CA PHE A 28 18.16 17.06 -2.31
C PHE A 28 18.62 15.68 -1.79
N GLN A 29 17.73 14.69 -1.69
CA GLN A 29 18.08 13.30 -1.34
C GLN A 29 18.18 12.36 -2.55
N SER A 30 17.89 12.84 -3.76
CA SER A 30 18.29 12.13 -4.99
C SER A 30 19.78 12.35 -5.20
N GLU A 31 20.60 11.48 -4.62
CA GLU A 31 21.99 11.33 -5.06
C GLU A 31 22.02 11.14 -6.59
N PRO A 32 23.01 11.70 -7.31
CA PRO A 32 23.16 11.41 -8.71
C PRO A 32 23.43 9.92 -8.86
N GLU A 33 22.44 9.20 -9.41
CA GLU A 33 22.59 7.83 -9.88
C GLU A 33 23.83 7.79 -10.78
N LYS A 34 24.90 7.17 -10.29
CA LYS A 34 26.11 6.93 -11.07
C LYS A 34 25.70 5.96 -12.17
N VAL A 35 25.42 6.49 -13.36
CA VAL A 35 25.32 5.72 -14.59
C VAL A 35 26.67 5.05 -14.79
N VAL A 36 26.73 3.76 -14.46
CA VAL A 36 27.85 2.89 -14.82
C VAL A 36 27.80 2.76 -16.34
N GLN A 37 28.73 3.43 -17.02
CA GLN A 37 29.02 3.14 -18.42
C GLN A 37 29.59 1.72 -18.46
N ASP A 38 28.82 0.80 -19.05
CA ASP A 38 29.30 -0.53 -19.39
C ASP A 38 30.30 -0.41 -20.54
N ASP A 39 31.59 -0.43 -20.21
CA ASP A 39 32.63 -0.79 -21.19
C ASP A 39 32.34 -2.22 -21.70
N PRO A 40 32.51 -2.51 -23.00
CA PRO A 40 32.30 -3.86 -23.52
C PRO A 40 33.39 -4.80 -23.00
N VAL A 41 33.06 -5.54 -21.94
CA VAL A 41 33.88 -6.65 -21.46
C VAL A 41 33.78 -7.78 -22.48
N ASP A 42 34.86 -8.02 -23.22
CA ASP A 42 35.08 -9.26 -23.97
C ASP A 42 35.05 -10.46 -23.00
N ARG A 43 33.87 -11.04 -22.83
CA ARG A 43 33.71 -12.29 -22.07
C ARG A 43 33.98 -13.46 -23.02
N PRO A 44 34.90 -14.40 -22.69
CA PRO A 44 35.02 -15.61 -23.47
C PRO A 44 33.71 -16.40 -23.34
N ARG A 45 33.12 -16.74 -24.50
CA ARG A 45 31.90 -17.55 -24.60
C ARG A 45 32.06 -18.82 -23.75
N PRO A 46 31.15 -19.12 -22.80
CA PRO A 46 31.13 -20.41 -22.15
C PRO A 46 30.67 -21.44 -23.19
N GLY A 47 31.64 -22.11 -23.79
CA GLY A 47 31.39 -23.31 -24.56
C GLY A 47 30.59 -24.29 -23.72
N ILE A 48 29.56 -24.85 -24.35
CA ILE A 48 28.76 -25.99 -23.93
C ILE A 48 29.69 -27.04 -23.28
N ARG A 49 29.75 -27.04 -21.94
CA ARG A 49 30.35 -28.12 -21.17
C ARG A 49 29.23 -28.91 -20.53
N THR A 50 28.95 -30.01 -21.20
CA THR A 50 28.06 -31.12 -20.87
C THR A 50 27.94 -31.33 -19.36
N GLN A 51 26.78 -30.98 -18.83
CA GLN A 51 26.31 -31.29 -17.48
C GLN A 51 26.06 -32.80 -17.35
N HIS A 52 27.11 -33.61 -17.19
CA HIS A 52 26.92 -35.07 -17.03
C HIS A 52 28.00 -35.77 -16.20
N ARG A 53 28.34 -35.22 -15.02
CA ARG A 53 29.25 -35.91 -14.10
C ARG A 53 28.85 -35.97 -12.62
N ASN A 54 27.65 -35.52 -12.25
CA ASN A 54 27.19 -35.57 -10.85
C ASN A 54 26.03 -36.54 -10.57
N THR A 55 25.53 -37.28 -11.56
CA THR A 55 24.39 -38.19 -11.36
C THR A 55 24.80 -39.62 -10.96
N LEU A 56 26.07 -40.03 -11.13
CA LEU A 56 26.52 -41.39 -10.75
C LEU A 56 27.02 -41.53 -9.30
N ARG A 57 27.05 -40.45 -8.51
CA ARG A 57 27.55 -40.51 -7.11
C ARG A 57 26.47 -40.64 -6.05
N ARG A 58 25.21 -40.87 -6.42
CA ARG A 58 24.11 -41.08 -5.46
C ARG A 58 23.91 -42.53 -5.02
N ASN A 59 24.43 -43.53 -5.75
CA ASN A 59 24.09 -44.93 -5.49
C ASN A 59 25.12 -45.73 -4.68
N ASN A 60 26.20 -45.12 -4.14
CA ASN A 60 27.21 -45.84 -3.35
C ASN A 60 27.36 -45.33 -1.91
N ARG A 61 26.26 -44.90 -1.28
CA ARG A 61 26.26 -44.38 0.10
C ARG A 61 25.83 -45.41 1.15
N ASN A 62 25.92 -46.71 0.85
CA ASN A 62 25.69 -47.78 1.81
C ASN A 62 26.92 -48.69 1.88
N VAL A 63 28.02 -48.21 2.46
CA VAL A 63 29.00 -48.93 3.30
C VAL A 63 30.06 -47.89 3.66
N VAL A 64 29.82 -47.14 4.74
CA VAL A 64 30.86 -46.45 5.47
C VAL A 64 30.61 -46.83 6.92
N GLU A 65 31.47 -47.71 7.45
CA GLU A 65 31.54 -47.96 8.89
C GLU A 65 31.60 -46.61 9.62
N PRO A 66 30.91 -46.45 10.76
CA PRO A 66 31.08 -45.26 11.58
C PRO A 66 32.50 -45.30 12.17
N ARG A 67 33.48 -44.74 11.45
CA ARG A 67 34.73 -44.33 12.07
C ARG A 67 34.34 -43.26 13.08
N ASN A 68 34.55 -43.56 14.36
CA ASN A 68 34.25 -42.68 15.46
C ASN A 68 35.18 -41.47 15.39
N GLU A 69 34.78 -40.44 14.65
CA GLU A 69 35.47 -39.14 14.51
C GLU A 69 35.16 -38.19 15.70
N ASN A 70 34.55 -38.71 16.76
CA ASN A 70 34.23 -37.95 17.98
C ASN A 70 35.43 -37.80 18.95
N ALA A 71 36.60 -38.36 18.67
CA ALA A 71 37.73 -38.27 19.60
C ALA A 71 38.62 -37.02 19.41
N GLU A 72 38.39 -36.19 18.38
CA GLU A 72 39.24 -35.02 18.08
C GLU A 72 38.46 -33.71 17.80
N ASN A 73 37.13 -33.73 17.98
CA ASN A 73 36.27 -32.56 17.74
C ASN A 73 35.75 -31.86 19.00
N ASP A 74 36.02 -32.38 20.20
CA ASP A 74 35.61 -31.73 21.45
C ASP A 74 36.34 -30.40 21.72
N ASP A 75 37.47 -30.17 21.05
CA ASP A 75 38.28 -28.95 21.21
C ASP A 75 37.79 -27.78 20.32
N ALA A 76 36.78 -27.99 19.47
CA ALA A 76 36.27 -26.99 18.53
C ALA A 76 35.12 -26.13 19.08
N THR A 77 34.66 -26.42 20.30
CA THR A 77 33.56 -25.71 20.98
C THR A 77 34.06 -24.97 22.23
N ALA A 78 35.27 -25.29 22.69
CA ALA A 78 35.91 -24.61 23.80
C ALA A 78 36.52 -23.28 23.31
N ASP A 79 36.35 -22.22 24.09
CA ASP A 79 36.99 -20.95 23.82
C ASP A 79 38.50 -21.13 23.67
N PRO A 80 39.16 -20.42 22.73
CA PRO A 80 40.61 -20.55 22.52
C PRO A 80 41.41 -20.28 23.82
N SER A 81 40.85 -19.48 24.73
CA SER A 81 41.39 -19.24 26.07
C SER A 81 41.33 -20.46 26.99
N ILE A 82 40.29 -21.29 26.88
CA ILE A 82 40.10 -22.49 27.71
C ILE A 82 41.04 -23.60 27.20
N VAL A 83 41.14 -23.77 25.89
CA VAL A 83 42.06 -24.74 25.26
C VAL A 83 43.52 -24.41 25.55
N ALA A 84 43.87 -23.12 25.50
CA ALA A 84 45.23 -22.66 25.84
C ALA A 84 45.59 -22.87 27.32
N ALA A 85 44.60 -22.88 28.22
CA ALA A 85 44.77 -23.14 29.65
C ALA A 85 44.90 -24.64 29.96
N ILE A 86 44.24 -25.50 29.19
CA ILE A 86 44.28 -26.96 29.36
C ILE A 86 45.56 -27.57 28.78
N ASP A 87 46.07 -27.04 27.66
CA ASP A 87 47.29 -27.55 27.03
C ASP A 87 48.32 -26.43 26.74
N PRO A 88 49.17 -26.07 27.73
CA PRO A 88 50.11 -24.95 27.62
C PRO A 88 51.21 -25.18 26.57
N LYS A 89 51.36 -26.42 26.06
CA LYS A 89 52.30 -26.80 24.99
C LYS A 89 51.76 -26.60 23.57
N LEU A 90 50.57 -26.02 23.40
CA LEU A 90 50.05 -25.71 22.06
C LEU A 90 50.97 -24.70 21.35
N GLY A 91 51.66 -25.15 20.30
CA GLY A 91 52.57 -24.29 19.53
C GLY A 91 51.86 -23.11 18.87
N ALA A 92 52.60 -22.00 18.64
CA ALA A 92 52.06 -20.74 18.12
C ALA A 92 51.20 -20.90 16.85
N LYS A 93 51.60 -21.80 15.94
CA LYS A 93 50.84 -22.08 14.71
C LYS A 93 49.48 -22.74 14.97
N LYS A 94 49.36 -23.56 16.01
CA LYS A 94 48.08 -24.20 16.39
C LYS A 94 47.15 -23.19 17.06
N ARG A 95 47.66 -22.32 17.95
CA ARG A 95 46.89 -21.24 18.58
C ARG A 95 46.30 -20.27 17.54
N ALA A 96 47.13 -19.76 16.63
CA ALA A 96 46.67 -18.88 15.56
C ALA A 96 45.62 -19.54 14.64
N LYS A 97 45.71 -20.86 14.40
CA LYS A 97 44.72 -21.60 13.61
C LYS A 97 43.39 -21.77 14.34
N LEU A 98 43.41 -21.96 15.66
CA LEU A 98 42.18 -22.03 16.48
C LEU A 98 41.50 -20.67 16.58
N GLU A 99 42.26 -19.59 16.81
CA GLU A 99 41.76 -18.21 16.82
C GLU A 99 41.14 -17.84 15.47
N ALA A 100 41.83 -18.09 14.35
CA ALA A 100 41.28 -17.83 13.01
C ALA A 100 40.02 -18.67 12.70
N LYS A 101 39.91 -19.89 13.25
CA LYS A 101 38.71 -20.74 13.09
C LYS A 101 37.56 -20.22 13.94
N ALA A 102 37.82 -19.75 15.16
CA ALA A 102 36.85 -19.13 16.05
C ALA A 102 36.32 -17.81 15.46
N GLU A 103 37.19 -16.93 14.98
CA GLU A 103 36.78 -15.68 14.31
C GLU A 103 35.92 -15.95 13.07
N LYS A 104 36.28 -16.97 12.26
CA LYS A 104 35.48 -17.34 11.09
C LYS A 104 34.11 -17.90 11.48
N LYS A 105 34.00 -18.59 12.61
CA LYS A 105 32.73 -19.09 13.15
C LYS A 105 31.88 -17.93 13.68
N ALA A 106 32.47 -17.05 14.49
CA ALA A 106 31.82 -15.85 15.03
C ALA A 106 31.29 -14.93 13.91
N LYS A 107 32.07 -14.72 12.84
CA LYS A 107 31.63 -13.94 11.67
C LYS A 107 30.41 -14.55 10.97
N ARG A 108 30.35 -15.88 10.86
CA ARG A 108 29.19 -16.57 10.26
C ARG A 108 27.96 -16.49 11.15
N GLU A 109 28.14 -16.63 12.46
CA GLU A 109 27.05 -16.53 13.42
C GLU A 109 26.47 -15.11 13.45
N ALA A 110 27.33 -14.07 13.43
CA ALA A 110 26.89 -12.68 13.34
C ALA A 110 26.12 -12.39 12.04
N ASP A 111 26.59 -12.85 10.87
CA ASP A 111 25.87 -12.69 9.60
C ASP A 111 24.52 -13.43 9.60
N LEU A 112 24.45 -14.62 10.20
CA LEU A 112 23.18 -15.35 10.33
C LEU A 112 22.20 -14.64 11.26
N GLN A 113 22.66 -14.14 12.42
CA GLN A 113 21.83 -13.35 13.33
C GLN A 113 21.35 -12.06 12.67
N GLU A 114 22.20 -11.35 11.93
CA GLU A 114 21.80 -10.14 11.22
C GLU A 114 20.72 -10.43 10.17
N ARG A 115 20.82 -11.54 9.45
CA ARG A 115 19.79 -11.98 8.50
C ARG A 115 18.48 -12.32 9.18
N GLU A 116 18.52 -13.03 10.30
CA GLU A 116 17.33 -13.36 11.07
C GLU A 116 16.66 -12.12 11.66
N ASP A 117 17.44 -11.20 12.22
CA ASP A 117 16.93 -9.95 12.79
C ASP A 117 16.36 -9.03 11.72
N ARG A 118 17.01 -8.96 10.55
CA ARG A 118 16.48 -8.22 9.40
C ARG A 118 15.17 -8.80 8.93
N LYS A 119 15.07 -10.12 8.84
CA LYS A 119 13.83 -10.81 8.46
C LYS A 119 12.72 -10.56 9.47
N LYS A 120 12.99 -10.71 10.78
CA LYS A 120 12.01 -10.44 11.85
C LYS A 120 11.51 -9.01 11.82
N LYS A 121 12.41 -8.03 11.61
CA LYS A 121 12.03 -6.62 11.50
C LYS A 121 11.15 -6.35 10.27
N GLN A 122 11.50 -6.92 9.12
CA GLN A 122 10.70 -6.80 7.90
C GLN A 122 9.32 -7.44 8.05
N ASP A 123 9.25 -8.65 8.62
CA ASP A 123 7.98 -9.35 8.86
C ASP A 123 7.09 -8.54 9.84
N ALA A 124 7.69 -7.94 10.88
CA ALA A 124 6.98 -7.06 11.81
C ALA A 124 6.44 -5.80 11.12
N GLU A 125 7.28 -5.09 10.35
CA GLU A 125 6.87 -3.88 9.62
C GLU A 125 5.78 -4.18 8.57
N GLU A 126 5.90 -5.29 7.85
CA GLU A 126 4.89 -5.71 6.88
C GLU A 126 3.55 -6.07 7.57
N SER A 127 3.61 -6.73 8.73
CA SER A 127 2.42 -7.04 9.52
C SER A 127 1.71 -5.77 10.03
N GLU A 128 2.47 -4.78 10.48
CA GLU A 128 1.92 -3.48 10.90
C GLU A 128 1.33 -2.72 9.71
N ARG A 129 2.00 -2.75 8.55
CA ARG A 129 1.48 -2.11 7.33
C ARG A 129 0.17 -2.74 6.87
N LYS A 130 0.10 -4.07 6.86
CA LYS A 130 -1.12 -4.82 6.53
C LYS A 130 -2.25 -4.51 7.51
N ALA A 131 -1.97 -4.49 8.82
CA ALA A 131 -2.97 -4.16 9.82
C ALA A 131 -3.53 -2.74 9.66
N LYS A 132 -2.68 -1.76 9.32
CA LYS A 132 -3.11 -0.38 9.03
C LYS A 132 -3.97 -0.31 7.76
N GLU A 133 -3.53 -0.96 6.68
CA GLU A 133 -4.25 -1.00 5.41
C GLU A 133 -5.63 -1.66 5.56
N ASP A 134 -5.72 -2.77 6.31
CA ASP A 134 -6.99 -3.44 6.57
C ASP A 134 -7.93 -2.59 7.43
N HIS A 135 -7.38 -1.85 8.39
CA HIS A 135 -8.16 -0.93 9.21
C HIS A 135 -8.69 0.25 8.39
N GLU A 136 -7.87 0.87 7.55
CA GLU A 136 -8.29 1.95 6.64
C GLU A 136 -9.38 1.47 5.67
N LYS A 137 -9.20 0.29 5.06
CA LYS A 137 -10.22 -0.30 4.18
C LYS A 137 -11.56 -0.51 4.88
N ARG A 138 -11.55 -0.98 6.14
CA ARG A 138 -12.79 -1.13 6.92
C ARG A 138 -13.46 0.20 7.18
N GLN A 139 -12.69 1.22 7.57
CA GLN A 139 -13.22 2.56 7.81
C GLN A 139 -13.79 3.19 6.53
N GLU A 140 -13.14 3.01 5.39
CA GLU A 140 -13.65 3.48 4.10
C GLU A 140 -14.94 2.75 3.71
N GLN A 141 -15.00 1.43 3.89
CA GLN A 141 -16.23 0.66 3.63
C GLN A 141 -17.39 1.09 4.52
N GLU A 142 -17.14 1.36 5.80
CA GLU A 142 -18.16 1.88 6.73
C GLU A 142 -18.65 3.27 6.30
N ARG A 143 -17.75 4.17 5.90
CA ARG A 143 -18.11 5.51 5.40
C ARG A 143 -18.95 5.43 4.13
N LEU A 144 -18.53 4.63 3.15
CA LEU A 144 -19.28 4.42 1.91
C LEU A 144 -20.65 3.78 2.17
N ALA A 145 -20.76 2.86 3.13
CA ALA A 145 -22.03 2.27 3.52
C ALA A 145 -22.96 3.29 4.19
N LEU A 146 -22.43 4.21 5.01
CA LEU A 146 -23.22 5.29 5.61
C LEU A 146 -23.67 6.32 4.57
N GLU A 147 -22.80 6.71 3.65
CA GLU A 147 -23.12 7.65 2.58
C GLU A 147 -24.23 7.10 1.69
N LYS A 148 -24.14 5.84 1.27
CA LYS A 148 -25.21 5.16 0.50
C LYS A 148 -26.54 5.14 1.24
N LYS A 149 -26.54 4.88 2.56
CA LYS A 149 -27.78 4.91 3.36
C LYS A 149 -28.40 6.31 3.39
N ILE A 150 -27.58 7.35 3.54
CA ILE A 150 -28.05 8.74 3.53
C ILE A 150 -28.62 9.11 2.16
N GLU A 151 -27.97 8.71 1.07
CA GLU A 151 -28.47 8.93 -0.29
C GLU A 151 -29.79 8.20 -0.53
N GLU A 152 -29.91 6.94 -0.12
CA GLU A 152 -31.16 6.18 -0.22
C GLU A 152 -32.30 6.81 0.58
N GLU A 153 -32.04 7.33 1.77
CA GLU A 153 -33.05 8.04 2.58
C GLU A 153 -33.45 9.37 1.95
N LYS A 154 -32.50 10.13 1.40
CA LYS A 154 -32.78 11.37 0.67
C LYS A 154 -33.62 11.12 -0.58
N ALA A 155 -33.23 10.14 -1.40
CA ALA A 155 -33.97 9.77 -2.60
C ALA A 155 -35.40 9.32 -2.29
N LYS A 156 -35.62 8.60 -1.18
CA LYS A 156 -36.97 8.24 -0.72
C LYS A 156 -37.79 9.47 -0.34
N LYS A 157 -37.21 10.44 0.37
CA LYS A 157 -37.89 11.69 0.74
C LYS A 157 -38.26 12.51 -0.49
N GLU A 158 -37.31 12.70 -1.40
CA GLU A 158 -37.53 13.43 -2.66
C GLU A 158 -38.61 12.77 -3.51
N HIS A 159 -38.64 11.43 -3.57
CA HIS A 159 -39.68 10.70 -4.29
C HIS A 159 -41.08 10.89 -3.66
N LEU A 160 -41.18 10.89 -2.33
CA LEU A 160 -42.44 11.17 -1.63
C LEU A 160 -42.90 12.60 -1.87
N GLU A 161 -41.99 13.57 -1.79
CA GLU A 161 -42.28 14.98 -2.12
C GLU A 161 -42.72 15.14 -3.58
N TYR A 162 -42.08 14.43 -4.51
CA TYR A 162 -42.48 14.41 -5.90
C TYR A 162 -43.90 13.86 -6.11
N ILE A 163 -44.27 12.78 -5.42
CA ILE A 163 -45.64 12.25 -5.46
C ILE A 163 -46.62 13.28 -4.92
N GLN A 164 -46.33 13.87 -3.77
CA GLN A 164 -47.21 14.88 -3.16
C GLN A 164 -47.40 16.09 -4.09
N LEU A 165 -46.32 16.60 -4.68
CA LEU A 165 -46.39 17.70 -5.64
C LEU A 165 -47.17 17.27 -6.88
N LYS A 166 -46.91 16.08 -7.42
CA LYS A 166 -47.65 15.53 -8.56
C LYS A 166 -49.14 15.41 -8.28
N GLU A 167 -49.54 15.05 -7.07
CA GLU A 167 -50.94 15.01 -6.65
C GLU A 167 -51.52 16.43 -6.54
N THR A 168 -50.81 17.39 -5.94
CA THR A 168 -51.27 18.78 -5.83
C THR A 168 -51.33 19.53 -7.16
N PHE A 169 -50.45 19.21 -8.10
CA PHE A 169 -50.43 19.74 -9.46
C PHE A 169 -51.23 18.88 -10.44
N GLY A 170 -51.80 17.76 -9.97
CA GLY A 170 -52.81 17.01 -10.69
C GLY A 170 -54.01 17.92 -10.83
N ILE A 171 -54.07 18.62 -11.96
CA ILE A 171 -55.17 19.51 -12.34
C ILE A 171 -56.45 18.71 -12.13
N GLU A 172 -57.27 19.12 -11.15
CA GLU A 172 -58.68 18.74 -11.14
C GLU A 172 -59.19 19.21 -12.51
N GLU A 173 -59.49 18.26 -13.40
CA GLU A 173 -60.23 18.53 -14.62
C GLU A 173 -61.60 19.06 -14.18
N GLU A 174 -61.67 20.35 -13.79
CA GLU A 174 -62.86 21.15 -13.91
C GLU A 174 -63.16 21.15 -15.40
N GLY A 175 -63.90 20.12 -15.82
CA GLY A 175 -64.56 20.09 -17.10
C GLY A 175 -65.39 21.36 -17.18
N TYR A 176 -64.91 22.32 -17.96
CA TYR A 176 -65.74 23.40 -18.45
C TYR A 176 -66.74 22.73 -19.40
N GLU A 177 -67.86 22.28 -18.84
CA GLU A 177 -69.02 21.88 -19.61
C GLU A 177 -69.52 23.15 -20.28
N GLU A 178 -69.04 23.41 -21.49
CA GLU A 178 -69.55 24.46 -22.37
C GLU A 178 -70.99 24.08 -22.73
N THR A 179 -71.93 24.42 -21.86
CA THR A 179 -73.35 24.37 -22.20
C THR A 179 -73.56 25.40 -23.31
N LEU A 180 -73.89 24.91 -24.51
CA LEU A 180 -74.22 25.68 -25.73
C LEU A 180 -75.19 26.87 -25.52
N GLU A 181 -75.86 26.93 -24.36
CA GLU A 181 -76.72 28.05 -23.96
C GLU A 181 -75.94 29.33 -23.64
N ASP A 182 -74.72 29.25 -23.09
CA ASP A 182 -73.93 30.43 -22.70
C ASP A 182 -73.26 31.15 -23.90
N GLU A 183 -72.92 30.40 -24.96
CA GLU A 183 -72.49 30.97 -26.24
C GLU A 183 -73.61 31.81 -26.88
N GLY A 184 -74.86 31.35 -26.78
CA GLY A 184 -76.03 32.08 -27.28
C GLY A 184 -76.23 33.42 -26.56
N VAL A 185 -76.08 33.43 -25.22
CA VAL A 185 -76.26 34.64 -24.40
C VAL A 185 -75.15 35.66 -24.64
N THR A 186 -73.90 35.21 -24.75
CA THR A 186 -72.76 36.09 -25.04
C THR A 186 -72.85 36.73 -26.43
N LEU A 187 -73.28 35.98 -27.45
CA LEU A 187 -73.49 36.49 -28.80
C LEU A 187 -74.66 37.49 -28.88
N LEU A 188 -75.76 37.24 -28.19
CA LEU A 188 -76.90 38.17 -28.14
C LEU A 188 -76.54 39.49 -27.42
N ASN A 189 -75.75 39.41 -26.35
CA ASN A 189 -75.24 40.61 -25.67
C ASN A 189 -74.30 41.42 -26.57
N LEU A 190 -73.45 40.77 -27.36
CA LEU A 190 -72.58 41.44 -28.33
C LEU A 190 -73.37 42.09 -29.47
N LEU A 191 -74.40 41.43 -30.00
CA LEU A 191 -75.29 42.02 -31.00
C LEU A 191 -76.05 43.23 -30.47
N ASN A 192 -76.53 43.18 -29.23
CA ASN A 192 -77.25 44.29 -28.61
C ASN A 192 -76.34 45.51 -28.36
N THR A 193 -75.08 45.30 -27.96
CA THR A 193 -74.13 46.40 -27.79
C THR A 193 -73.79 47.07 -29.12
N LEU A 194 -73.54 46.29 -30.17
CA LEU A 194 -73.31 46.81 -31.52
C LEU A 194 -74.52 47.57 -32.07
N ARG A 195 -75.73 47.11 -31.78
CA ARG A 195 -76.97 47.80 -32.17
C ARG A 195 -77.15 49.14 -31.46
N LYS A 196 -76.66 49.26 -30.23
CA LYS A 196 -76.76 50.47 -29.39
C LYS A 196 -75.71 51.53 -29.73
N ILE A 197 -74.66 51.15 -30.46
CA ILE A 197 -73.57 52.04 -30.91
C ILE A 197 -73.91 52.74 -32.24
N LYS A 198 -74.93 52.28 -32.96
CA LYS A 198 -75.41 52.85 -34.23
C LYS A 198 -76.61 53.76 -34.02
#